data_AF-A0A7W6MJU7-F1
#
_entry.id   AF-A0A7W6MJU7-F1
#
_cell.length_a   1.000
_cell.length_b   1.000
_cell.length_c   1.000
_cell.angle_alpha   90.00
_cell.angle_beta   90.00
_cell.angle_gamma   90.00
#
_symmetry.space_group_name_H-M   'P 1'
#
loop_
_entity.id
_entity.type
_entity.pdbx_description
1 polymer ?
#
loop_
_entity_poly.entity_id
_entity_poly.type
_entity_poly.pdbx_seq_one_letter_code
_entity_poly.pdbx_strand_id
1 'polypeptide(L)'
;MDTITSASQTVSSGFNVDISRGERNGRVSSEWFSRPDDERYLSLGELFGAVKSRADRAHARTVESSSIRLEANRDNPERLELIVSGNQRPVAPTHWSYSQLCTLVGAPATYMRQLPAPLAAINLQHGLLKHRGELVKTLEMDDGRVELRAVTGPEYGRIWDHELVSAVMKIVGNGTGDTIWKVPGLLDWASMTHNPFVDISKDTTTLYASDRDVFLFLVDDTHPIEAGRLPNGEPDLFFRGFYAWNSEVGSKTLGIASFYLRAVCANRNIWGSENFQEISIRHSKFAAERFAHEAAPALTSFANSSPAAFVAGIRAARERIVARDDEDRQTFLRRRGFSKSETNKIIETVFSEEGRPPESIFDFVQGITALARDKTHQDTRLELEGKARKLLESAA
;
A
#
# COMPACT_ATOMS: atom_id res chain seq x y z
N MET A 1 5.54 -46.74 0.65
CA MET A 1 5.08 -46.49 -0.72
C MET A 1 4.82 -45.01 -0.85
N ASP A 2 5.89 -44.33 -1.23
CA ASP A 2 6.01 -43.09 -2.01
C ASP A 2 5.15 -41.89 -1.62
N THR A 3 5.60 -41.22 -0.56
CA THR A 3 5.46 -39.77 -0.40
C THR A 3 6.17 -39.09 -1.56
N ILE A 4 5.41 -38.58 -2.53
CA ILE A 4 5.95 -37.68 -3.56
C ILE A 4 6.24 -36.34 -2.87
N THR A 5 7.45 -36.20 -2.36
CA THR A 5 8.05 -34.91 -2.05
C THR A 5 8.18 -34.18 -3.39
N SER A 6 7.30 -33.19 -3.62
CA SER A 6 7.49 -32.22 -4.69
C SER A 6 8.83 -31.54 -4.44
N ALA A 7 9.86 -31.96 -5.18
CA ALA A 7 11.14 -31.30 -5.17
C ALA A 7 10.92 -29.89 -5.72
N SER A 8 10.94 -28.89 -4.84
CA SER A 8 11.02 -27.49 -5.23
C SER A 8 12.33 -27.31 -6.01
N GLN A 9 12.26 -27.41 -7.35
CA GLN A 9 13.37 -27.04 -8.20
C GLN A 9 13.75 -25.61 -7.85
N THR A 10 14.98 -25.42 -7.42
CA THR A 10 15.59 -24.10 -7.28
C THR A 10 15.68 -23.54 -8.69
N VAL A 11 14.67 -22.75 -9.08
CA VAL A 11 14.63 -22.15 -10.41
C VAL A 11 15.80 -21.18 -10.49
N SER A 12 16.70 -21.32 -11.45
CA SER A 12 17.88 -20.44 -11.61
C SER A 12 17.69 -19.38 -12.70
N SER A 13 16.46 -19.24 -13.21
CA SER A 13 16.11 -18.41 -14.35
C SER A 13 14.82 -17.64 -14.08
N GLY A 14 14.62 -16.55 -14.81
CA GLY A 14 13.35 -15.81 -14.76
C GLY A 14 12.19 -16.57 -15.42
N PHE A 15 10.99 -16.04 -15.24
CA PHE A 15 9.72 -16.61 -15.70
C PHE A 15 9.12 -15.76 -16.82
N ASN A 16 8.69 -16.39 -17.93
CA ASN A 16 7.92 -15.69 -18.95
C ASN A 16 6.56 -15.27 -18.39
N VAL A 17 6.17 -14.02 -18.61
CA VAL A 17 4.97 -13.42 -18.03
C VAL A 17 4.25 -12.54 -19.05
N ASP A 18 2.91 -12.51 -18.97
CA ASP A 18 2.07 -11.67 -19.80
C ASP A 18 1.46 -10.51 -18.98
N ILE A 19 2.05 -9.32 -19.07
CA ILE A 19 1.59 -8.14 -18.33
C ILE A 19 0.41 -7.43 -19.01
N SER A 20 0.00 -7.83 -20.23
CA SER A 20 -1.20 -7.26 -20.87
C SER A 20 -2.47 -7.63 -20.08
N ARG A 21 -2.39 -8.65 -19.23
CA ARG A 21 -3.47 -9.19 -18.41
C ARG A 21 -3.51 -8.63 -16.99
N GLY A 22 -4.72 -8.52 -16.43
CA GLY A 22 -5.00 -8.08 -15.04
C GLY A 22 -4.88 -6.56 -14.83
N GLU A 23 -4.71 -6.11 -13.59
CA GLU A 23 -4.61 -4.66 -13.28
C GLU A 23 -3.16 -4.19 -13.09
N ARG A 24 -2.89 -2.93 -13.46
CA ARG A 24 -1.63 -2.24 -13.10
C ARG A 24 -1.84 -1.50 -11.78
N ASN A 25 -1.04 -1.84 -10.77
CA ASN A 25 -1.04 -1.14 -9.48
C ASN A 25 0.25 -0.33 -9.30
N GLY A 26 0.09 1.00 -9.23
CA GLY A 26 1.18 1.96 -9.09
C GLY A 26 1.52 2.35 -7.65
N ARG A 27 0.90 1.74 -6.62
CA ARG A 27 1.05 2.16 -5.22
C ARG A 27 2.50 2.12 -4.75
N VAL A 28 3.20 1.01 -5.01
CA VAL A 28 4.61 0.83 -4.63
C VAL A 28 5.52 1.77 -5.45
N SER A 29 5.16 2.05 -6.70
CA SER A 29 5.85 3.02 -7.56
C SER A 29 5.79 4.43 -7.00
N SER A 30 4.62 4.85 -6.50
CA SER A 30 4.47 6.16 -5.85
C SER A 30 5.31 6.30 -4.60
N GLU A 31 5.38 5.24 -3.77
CA GLU A 31 6.28 5.20 -2.63
C GLU A 31 7.74 5.29 -3.11
N TRP A 32 8.20 4.40 -3.99
CA TRP A 32 9.58 4.43 -4.50
C TRP A 32 10.02 5.81 -5.03
N PHE A 33 9.15 6.46 -5.82
CA PHE A 33 9.44 7.77 -6.41
C PHE A 33 9.58 8.89 -5.36
N SER A 34 8.79 8.84 -4.28
CA SER A 34 8.78 9.90 -3.26
C SER A 34 9.83 9.71 -2.16
N ARG A 35 10.50 8.55 -2.09
CA ARG A 35 11.40 8.19 -0.99
C ARG A 35 12.86 8.45 -1.37
N PRO A 36 13.58 9.34 -0.68
CA PRO A 36 15.03 9.49 -0.84
C PRO A 36 15.79 8.28 -0.27
N ASP A 37 17.09 8.16 -0.57
CA ASP A 37 17.90 6.97 -0.24
C ASP A 37 18.00 6.66 1.26
N ASP A 38 17.93 7.68 2.13
CA ASP A 38 17.93 7.55 3.58
C ASP A 38 16.61 6.97 4.13
N GLU A 39 15.52 7.05 3.35
CA GLU A 39 14.24 6.43 3.68
C GLU A 39 14.07 5.02 3.12
N ARG A 40 15.07 4.48 2.40
CA ARG A 40 15.02 3.16 1.74
C ARG A 40 15.90 2.15 2.49
N TYR A 41 15.38 0.98 2.81
CA TYR A 41 16.08 -0.02 3.63
C TYR A 41 16.31 -1.31 2.85
N LEU A 42 17.39 -2.04 3.11
CA LEU A 42 17.74 -3.23 2.32
C LEU A 42 17.23 -4.53 2.95
N SER A 43 16.79 -4.48 4.20
CA SER A 43 16.16 -5.60 4.89
C SER A 43 15.16 -5.13 5.94
N LEU A 44 14.28 -6.04 6.36
CA LEU A 44 13.34 -5.74 7.44
C LEU A 44 14.05 -5.52 8.78
N GLY A 45 15.20 -6.16 9.02
CA GLY A 45 16.01 -5.94 10.20
C GLY A 45 16.57 -4.52 10.29
N GLU A 46 17.10 -3.99 9.18
CA GLU A 46 17.53 -2.59 9.09
C GLU A 46 16.36 -1.61 9.29
N LEU A 47 15.25 -1.87 8.58
CA LEU A 47 14.04 -1.07 8.70
C LEU A 47 13.53 -1.05 10.15
N PHE A 48 13.42 -2.23 10.78
CA PHE A 48 13.00 -2.38 12.17
C PHE A 48 13.94 -1.62 13.10
N GLY A 49 15.26 -1.76 12.95
CA GLY A 49 16.24 -1.05 13.76
C GLY A 49 16.05 0.46 13.71
N ALA A 50 15.83 1.02 12.52
CA ALA A 50 15.59 2.44 12.33
C ALA A 50 14.29 2.91 13.01
N VAL A 51 13.16 2.25 12.74
CA VAL A 51 11.87 2.66 13.32
C VAL A 51 11.77 2.39 14.82
N LYS A 52 12.47 1.35 15.33
CA LYS A 52 12.56 1.06 16.76
C LYS A 52 13.41 2.10 17.48
N SER A 53 14.58 2.45 16.92
CA SER A 53 15.44 3.51 17.47
C SER A 53 14.73 4.87 17.49
N ARG A 54 13.89 5.16 16.49
CA ARG A 54 13.01 6.32 16.52
C ARG A 54 12.02 6.26 17.68
N ALA A 55 11.28 5.15 17.82
CA ALA A 55 10.30 4.98 18.88
C ALA A 55 10.93 5.09 20.29
N ASP A 56 12.13 4.55 20.49
CA ASP A 56 12.84 4.58 21.78
C ASP A 56 13.27 5.99 22.23
N ARG A 57 13.46 6.90 21.27
CA ARG A 57 13.77 8.32 21.52
C ARG A 57 12.53 9.20 21.54
N ALA A 58 11.35 8.63 21.31
CA ALA A 58 10.11 9.35 21.26
C ALA A 58 9.45 9.41 22.64
N HIS A 59 8.91 10.58 22.96
CA HIS A 59 8.16 10.83 24.19
C HIS A 59 6.72 11.18 23.84
N ALA A 60 5.80 10.30 24.21
CA ALA A 60 4.38 10.51 24.06
C ALA A 60 3.77 11.03 25.36
N ARG A 61 2.96 12.09 25.30
CA ARG A 61 2.28 12.65 26.47
C ARG A 61 0.82 12.93 26.15
N THR A 62 -0.04 12.83 27.16
CA THR A 62 -1.41 13.38 27.11
C THR A 62 -1.43 14.61 28.01
N VAL A 63 -1.76 15.77 27.45
CA VAL A 63 -1.76 17.05 28.16
C VAL A 63 -3.06 17.80 27.90
N GLU A 64 -3.41 18.72 28.79
CA GLU A 64 -4.51 19.63 28.54
C GLU A 64 -4.14 20.63 27.44
N SER A 65 -5.03 20.86 26.46
CA SER A 65 -4.79 21.78 25.36
C SER A 65 -4.57 23.20 25.85
N SER A 66 -5.30 23.62 26.88
CA SER A 66 -5.17 24.92 27.56
C SER A 66 -3.81 25.10 28.25
N SER A 67 -3.15 23.99 28.61
CA SER A 67 -1.85 24.00 29.29
C SER A 67 -0.67 24.13 28.32
N ILE A 68 -0.91 23.95 27.02
CA ILE A 68 0.09 24.19 25.98
C ILE A 68 0.23 25.70 25.79
N ARG A 69 1.47 26.18 25.95
CA ARG A 69 1.81 27.58 25.69
C ARG A 69 2.63 27.72 24.42
N LEU A 70 2.28 28.70 23.60
CA LEU A 70 3.05 29.07 22.41
C LEU A 70 3.92 30.27 22.70
N GLU A 71 5.19 30.15 22.36
CA GLU A 71 6.17 31.21 22.47
C GLU A 71 6.76 31.51 21.10
N ALA A 72 6.78 32.79 20.74
CA ALA A 72 7.49 33.28 19.57
C ALA A 72 8.66 34.13 20.04
N ASN A 73 9.82 33.93 19.44
CA ASN A 73 10.98 34.75 19.76
C ASN A 73 10.82 36.14 19.11
N ARG A 74 10.99 37.21 19.89
CA ARG A 74 10.91 38.59 19.37
C ARG A 74 12.04 38.91 18.38
N ASP A 75 13.19 38.28 18.55
CA ASP A 75 14.40 38.49 17.75
C ASP A 75 14.46 37.55 16.53
N ASN A 76 13.54 36.58 16.44
CA ASN A 76 13.41 35.70 15.29
C ASN A 76 11.92 35.51 14.92
N PRO A 77 11.40 36.27 13.94
CA PRO A 77 9.99 36.26 13.57
C PRO A 77 9.52 34.96 12.91
N GLU A 78 10.42 34.02 12.62
CA GLU A 78 10.10 32.71 12.05
C GLU A 78 10.07 31.60 13.11
N ARG A 79 10.61 31.84 14.31
CA ARG A 79 10.74 30.82 15.35
C ARG A 79 9.52 30.80 16.25
N LEU A 80 8.75 29.71 16.15
CA LEU A 80 7.66 29.34 17.04
C LEU A 80 8.03 28.10 17.84
N GLU A 81 7.79 28.13 19.15
CA GLU A 81 8.03 27.01 20.07
C GLU A 81 6.82 26.78 20.98
N LEU A 82 6.68 25.55 21.45
CA LEU A 82 5.64 25.13 22.37
C LEU A 82 6.28 24.76 23.71
N ILE A 83 5.72 25.28 24.80
CA ILE A 83 5.94 24.76 26.14
C ILE A 83 4.79 23.81 26.43
N VAL A 84 5.13 22.52 26.49
CA VAL A 84 4.19 21.44 26.81
C VAL A 84 4.33 21.12 28.30
N SER A 85 3.20 21.08 29.02
CA SER A 85 3.18 20.76 30.45
C SER A 85 3.91 19.44 30.75
N GLY A 86 4.83 19.50 31.72
CA GLY A 86 5.67 18.35 32.09
C GLY A 86 6.95 18.20 31.26
N ASN A 87 7.22 19.11 30.31
CA ASN A 87 8.52 19.26 29.66
C ASN A 87 9.10 20.66 30.01
N GLN A 88 10.35 20.69 30.46
CA GLN A 88 11.05 21.94 30.82
C GLN A 88 11.67 22.63 29.59
N ARG A 89 11.81 21.91 28.47
CA ARG A 89 12.42 22.43 27.24
C ARG A 89 11.33 22.85 26.24
N PRO A 90 11.43 24.04 25.62
CA PRO A 90 10.59 24.40 24.49
C PRO A 90 10.78 23.41 23.33
N VAL A 91 9.67 23.11 22.64
CA VAL A 91 9.63 22.14 21.55
C VAL A 91 9.22 22.84 20.26
N ALA A 92 9.95 22.62 19.17
CA ALA A 92 9.61 23.21 17.88
C ALA A 92 8.66 22.28 17.10
N PRO A 93 7.55 22.80 16.54
CA PRO A 93 6.69 22.00 15.68
C PRO A 93 7.34 21.77 14.32
N THR A 94 7.30 20.53 13.84
CA THR A 94 7.55 20.23 12.44
C THR A 94 6.47 20.86 11.55
N HIS A 95 6.73 20.93 10.23
CA HIS A 95 5.70 21.35 9.27
C HIS A 95 4.41 20.51 9.39
N TRP A 96 4.53 19.23 9.72
CA TRP A 96 3.42 18.30 9.91
C TRP A 96 2.63 18.59 11.19
N SER A 97 3.29 18.62 12.35
CA SER A 97 2.62 18.84 13.63
C SER A 97 2.07 20.26 13.76
N TYR A 98 2.66 21.24 13.09
CA TYR A 98 2.09 22.58 12.93
C TYR A 98 0.73 22.53 12.20
N SER A 99 0.63 21.77 11.11
CA SER A 99 -0.65 21.55 10.42
C SER A 99 -1.67 20.92 11.38
N GLN A 100 -1.26 19.91 12.15
CA GLN A 100 -2.15 19.23 13.09
C GLN A 100 -2.63 20.17 14.20
N LEU A 101 -1.74 21.01 14.74
CA LEU A 101 -2.08 22.02 15.72
C LEU A 101 -3.10 23.03 15.18
N CYS A 102 -2.92 23.48 13.94
CA CYS A 102 -3.89 24.35 13.26
C CYS A 102 -5.25 23.65 13.12
N THR A 103 -5.28 22.41 12.62
CA THR A 103 -6.51 21.62 12.47
C THR A 103 -7.22 21.41 13.80
N LEU A 104 -6.48 21.11 14.87
CA LEU A 104 -7.01 20.92 16.21
C LEU A 104 -7.84 22.13 16.67
N VAL A 105 -7.35 23.34 16.40
CA VAL A 105 -8.02 24.58 16.82
C VAL A 105 -8.92 25.19 15.73
N GLY A 106 -9.11 24.51 14.60
CA GLY A 106 -9.93 24.98 13.48
C GLY A 106 -9.30 26.14 12.68
N ALA A 107 -7.98 26.34 12.76
CA ALA A 107 -7.27 27.38 12.02
C ALA A 107 -6.78 26.87 10.64
N PRO A 108 -6.83 27.70 9.57
CA PRO A 108 -6.30 27.32 8.26
C PRO A 108 -4.77 27.31 8.22
N ALA A 109 -4.15 26.12 8.21
CA ALA A 109 -2.70 25.96 8.31
C ALA A 109 -1.89 26.75 7.26
N THR A 110 -2.38 26.83 6.01
CA THR A 110 -1.70 27.55 4.92
C THR A 110 -1.61 29.05 5.20
N TYR A 111 -2.70 29.66 5.69
CA TYR A 111 -2.70 31.07 6.08
C TYR A 111 -1.81 31.29 7.31
N MET A 112 -1.93 30.42 8.30
CA MET A 112 -1.15 30.52 9.54
C MET A 112 0.36 30.50 9.32
N ARG A 113 0.85 29.75 8.32
CA ARG A 113 2.27 29.73 7.93
C ARG A 113 2.79 31.02 7.29
N GLN A 114 1.90 31.84 6.73
CA GLN A 114 2.27 33.12 6.12
C GLN A 114 2.38 34.24 7.17
N LEU A 115 1.90 33.98 8.39
CA LEU A 115 1.97 34.94 9.48
C LEU A 115 3.35 34.88 10.15
N PRO A 116 3.90 36.03 10.59
CA PRO A 116 4.99 36.05 11.55
C PRO A 116 4.66 35.21 12.79
N ALA A 117 5.67 34.52 13.33
CA ALA A 117 5.53 33.63 14.48
C ALA A 117 4.77 34.26 15.66
N PRO A 118 4.93 35.56 16.01
CA PRO A 118 4.13 36.18 17.07
C PRO A 118 2.63 36.19 16.80
N LEU A 119 2.21 36.49 15.55
CA LEU A 119 0.78 36.48 15.18
C LEU A 119 0.24 35.05 15.12
N ALA A 120 1.04 34.13 14.57
CA ALA A 120 0.69 32.71 14.56
C ALA A 120 0.49 32.17 15.99
N ALA A 121 1.41 32.50 16.91
CA ALA A 121 1.35 32.11 18.31
C ALA A 121 0.08 32.60 18.99
N ILE A 122 -0.28 33.88 18.84
CA ILE A 122 -1.49 34.45 19.47
C ILE A 122 -2.76 33.73 18.97
N ASN A 123 -2.86 33.53 17.66
CA ASN A 123 -4.02 32.88 17.05
C ASN A 123 -4.16 31.42 17.48
N LEU A 124 -3.05 30.67 17.47
CA LEU A 124 -3.02 29.28 17.92
C LEU A 124 -3.28 29.17 19.43
N GLN A 125 -2.74 30.07 20.25
CA GLN A 125 -2.96 30.12 21.69
C GLN A 125 -4.43 30.38 22.01
N HIS A 126 -5.06 31.32 21.30
CA HIS A 126 -6.50 31.58 21.44
C HIS A 126 -7.33 30.33 21.14
N GLY A 127 -6.96 29.62 20.08
CA GLY A 127 -7.57 28.37 19.70
C GLY A 127 -7.45 27.27 20.76
N LEU A 128 -6.24 27.08 21.31
CA LEU A 128 -5.95 26.07 22.33
C LEU A 128 -6.71 26.30 23.65
N LEU A 129 -6.88 27.56 24.06
CA LEU A 129 -7.64 27.94 25.24
C LEU A 129 -9.16 27.71 25.09
N LYS A 130 -9.67 27.71 23.86
CA LYS A 130 -11.10 27.47 23.55
C LYS A 130 -11.39 26.08 22.98
N HIS A 131 -10.37 25.24 22.88
CA HIS A 131 -10.48 23.93 22.26
C HIS A 131 -11.36 23.01 23.11
N ARG A 132 -12.40 22.42 22.50
CA ARG A 132 -13.40 21.59 23.19
C ARG A 132 -12.86 20.25 23.67
N GLY A 133 -11.88 19.68 22.96
CA GLY A 133 -11.21 18.45 23.38
C GLY A 133 -10.15 18.79 24.41
N GLU A 134 -10.52 18.85 25.67
CA GLU A 134 -9.63 19.34 26.73
C GLU A 134 -8.25 18.68 26.74
N LEU A 135 -8.12 17.43 26.26
CA LEU A 135 -6.87 16.68 26.18
C LEU A 135 -6.37 16.51 24.73
N VAL A 136 -5.05 16.62 24.57
CA VAL A 136 -4.33 16.28 23.33
C VAL A 136 -3.16 15.36 23.62
N LYS A 137 -2.78 14.56 22.63
CA LYS A 137 -1.59 13.71 22.67
C LYS A 137 -0.47 14.35 21.86
N THR A 138 0.67 14.60 22.51
CA THR A 138 1.90 15.02 21.82
C THR A 138 2.78 13.81 21.54
N LEU A 139 3.55 13.90 20.46
CA LEU A 139 4.70 13.04 20.21
C LEU A 139 5.91 13.94 20.01
N GLU A 140 6.87 13.83 20.90
CA GLU A 140 8.12 14.58 20.91
C GLU A 140 9.26 13.64 20.58
N MET A 141 10.30 14.13 19.91
CA MET A 141 11.53 13.37 19.64
C MET A 141 12.74 14.26 19.92
N ASP A 142 13.76 13.70 20.55
CA ASP A 142 15.04 14.38 20.78
C ASP A 142 16.10 13.83 19.82
N ASP A 143 16.45 14.65 18.82
CA ASP A 143 17.51 14.43 17.82
C ASP A 143 18.51 15.60 17.89
N GLY A 144 18.92 15.97 19.11
CA GLY A 144 19.76 17.14 19.37
C GLY A 144 18.96 18.44 19.54
N ARG A 145 17.79 18.55 18.91
CA ARG A 145 16.72 19.48 19.27
C ARG A 145 15.43 18.69 19.55
N VAL A 146 14.68 19.13 20.56
CA VAL A 146 13.37 18.54 20.84
C VAL A 146 12.37 19.06 19.79
N GLU A 147 11.88 18.14 18.97
CA GLU A 147 10.88 18.41 17.94
C GLU A 147 9.53 17.81 18.30
N LEU A 148 8.47 18.54 18.02
CA LEU A 148 7.10 18.05 18.11
C LEU A 148 6.74 17.41 16.77
N ARG A 149 6.66 16.09 16.78
CA ARG A 149 6.41 15.25 15.61
C ARG A 149 4.93 15.09 15.31
N ALA A 150 4.11 15.04 16.36
CA ALA A 150 2.66 14.96 16.20
C ALA A 150 1.90 15.65 17.32
N VAL A 151 0.71 16.16 16.96
CA VAL A 151 -0.34 16.57 17.89
C VAL A 151 -1.63 15.90 17.44
N THR A 152 -2.13 14.97 18.25
CA THR A 152 -3.31 14.16 17.91
C THR A 152 -4.38 14.26 18.99
N GLY A 153 -5.63 13.96 18.65
CA GLY A 153 -6.72 13.90 19.63
C GLY A 153 -6.52 12.80 20.68
N PRO A 154 -7.29 12.84 21.79
CA PRO A 154 -7.16 11.89 22.90
C PRO A 154 -7.54 10.45 22.49
N GLU A 155 -8.44 10.33 21.51
CA GLU A 155 -8.88 9.05 20.94
C GLU A 155 -7.91 8.46 19.93
N TYR A 156 -6.81 9.14 19.59
CA TYR A 156 -5.82 8.59 18.67
C TYR A 156 -5.08 7.43 19.34
N GLY A 157 -5.24 6.22 18.81
CA GLY A 157 -4.50 5.04 19.22
C GLY A 157 -3.28 4.87 18.33
N ARG A 158 -2.12 5.28 18.85
CA ARG A 158 -0.84 5.16 18.15
C ARG A 158 -0.44 3.70 18.10
N ILE A 159 -0.16 3.24 16.89
CA ILE A 159 0.52 1.97 16.63
C ILE A 159 1.89 2.36 16.14
N TRP A 160 2.93 1.83 16.76
CA TRP A 160 4.29 2.19 16.40
C TRP A 160 4.71 1.45 15.13
N ASP A 161 5.48 2.11 14.27
CA ASP A 161 5.92 1.50 13.01
C ASP A 161 6.72 0.21 13.26
N HIS A 162 7.51 0.16 14.33
CA HIS A 162 8.28 -1.02 14.72
C HIS A 162 7.38 -2.21 15.13
N GLU A 163 6.16 -1.99 15.62
CA GLU A 163 5.22 -3.06 15.97
C GLU A 163 4.69 -3.72 14.70
N LEU A 164 4.37 -2.93 13.66
CA LEU A 164 4.01 -3.46 12.35
C LEU A 164 5.18 -4.25 11.73
N VAL A 165 6.37 -3.66 11.68
CA VAL A 165 7.54 -4.32 11.07
C VAL A 165 7.88 -5.61 11.82
N SER A 166 7.83 -5.61 13.16
CA SER A 166 8.05 -6.81 13.97
C SER A 166 7.01 -7.90 13.71
N ALA A 167 5.72 -7.53 13.59
CA ALA A 167 4.67 -8.48 13.26
C ALA A 167 4.88 -9.12 11.88
N VAL A 168 5.29 -8.34 10.88
CA VAL A 168 5.64 -8.83 9.55
C VAL A 168 6.85 -9.77 9.61
N MET A 169 7.93 -9.38 10.30
CA MET A 169 9.16 -10.19 10.42
C MET A 169 8.92 -11.57 11.03
N LYS A 170 7.95 -11.71 11.96
CA LYS A 170 7.59 -13.02 12.53
C LYS A 170 7.05 -14.01 11.49
N ILE A 171 6.53 -13.52 10.37
CA ILE A 171 5.92 -14.31 9.31
C ILE A 171 6.89 -14.50 8.14
N VAL A 172 7.60 -13.44 7.76
CA VAL A 172 8.36 -13.39 6.50
C VAL A 172 9.88 -13.36 6.68
N GLY A 173 10.36 -13.36 7.93
CA GLY A 173 11.78 -13.23 8.22
C GLY A 173 12.32 -11.84 7.91
N ASN A 174 13.49 -11.76 7.29
CA ASN A 174 14.19 -10.51 7.01
C ASN A 174 13.77 -9.86 5.67
N GLY A 175 12.91 -10.52 4.90
CA GLY A 175 12.46 -10.05 3.59
C GLY A 175 13.57 -10.08 2.53
N THR A 176 14.62 -10.88 2.76
CA THR A 176 15.79 -11.00 1.88
C THR A 176 15.87 -12.34 1.16
N GLY A 177 14.80 -13.16 1.24
CA GLY A 177 14.77 -14.52 0.69
C GLY A 177 15.26 -15.59 1.67
N ASP A 178 15.39 -15.24 2.96
CA ASP A 178 15.61 -16.18 4.06
C ASP A 178 14.36 -17.04 4.37
N THR A 179 13.19 -16.58 3.92
CA THR A 179 11.96 -17.37 3.76
C THR A 179 11.51 -17.33 2.30
N ILE A 180 10.32 -17.84 1.98
CA ILE A 180 9.74 -17.69 0.64
C ILE A 180 9.49 -16.22 0.26
N TRP A 181 9.42 -15.33 1.25
CA TRP A 181 9.11 -13.91 1.09
C TRP A 181 10.37 -13.06 0.96
N LYS A 182 10.33 -12.13 0.01
CA LYS A 182 11.46 -11.25 -0.30
C LYS A 182 11.04 -9.95 -0.95
N VAL A 183 11.93 -8.96 -0.93
CA VAL A 183 11.87 -7.82 -1.85
C VAL A 183 11.78 -8.36 -3.29
N PRO A 184 10.88 -7.82 -4.12
CA PRO A 184 10.59 -8.37 -5.44
C PRO A 184 11.77 -8.26 -6.40
N GLY A 185 11.88 -9.26 -7.27
CA GLY A 185 12.69 -9.18 -8.48
C GLY A 185 12.09 -8.25 -9.54
N LEU A 186 12.58 -8.34 -10.77
CA LEU A 186 12.29 -7.40 -11.86
C LEU A 186 11.83 -8.05 -13.14
N LEU A 187 10.86 -7.42 -13.79
CA LEU A 187 10.54 -7.60 -15.20
C LEU A 187 11.66 -7.05 -16.08
N ASP A 188 12.18 -7.90 -16.96
CA ASP A 188 12.90 -7.50 -18.16
C ASP A 188 11.90 -7.23 -19.29
N TRP A 189 11.87 -5.98 -19.76
CA TRP A 189 10.98 -5.54 -20.84
C TRP A 189 11.38 -6.08 -22.21
N ALA A 190 12.65 -6.42 -22.43
CA ALA A 190 13.13 -6.91 -23.72
C ALA A 190 12.67 -8.35 -23.96
N SER A 191 12.66 -9.19 -22.92
CA SER A 191 12.31 -10.60 -23.02
C SER A 191 10.95 -10.95 -22.43
N MET A 192 10.27 -9.99 -21.78
CA MET A 192 9.02 -10.23 -21.03
C MET A 192 9.18 -11.31 -19.96
N THR A 193 10.33 -11.28 -19.28
CA THR A 193 10.71 -12.28 -18.26
C THR A 193 10.80 -11.61 -16.89
N HIS A 194 10.06 -12.11 -15.90
CA HIS A 194 10.22 -11.71 -14.50
C HIS A 194 11.38 -12.48 -13.86
N ASN A 195 12.48 -11.81 -13.57
CA ASN A 195 13.62 -12.37 -12.86
C ASN A 195 13.46 -12.14 -11.34
N PRO A 196 13.19 -13.18 -10.53
CA PRO A 196 13.12 -13.02 -9.09
C PRO A 196 14.51 -12.74 -8.46
N PHE A 197 15.61 -13.18 -9.06
CA PHE A 197 16.95 -13.12 -8.46
C PHE A 197 17.67 -11.81 -8.79
N VAL A 198 17.15 -10.71 -8.25
CA VAL A 198 17.75 -9.37 -8.35
C VAL A 198 18.26 -8.94 -6.97
N ASP A 199 19.46 -8.39 -6.94
CA ASP A 199 20.07 -7.88 -5.71
C ASP A 199 19.27 -6.71 -5.13
N ILE A 200 19.19 -6.68 -3.79
CA ILE A 200 18.51 -5.61 -3.06
C ILE A 200 19.47 -4.44 -2.90
N SER A 201 19.07 -3.30 -3.44
CA SER A 201 19.79 -2.04 -3.43
C SER A 201 18.81 -0.89 -3.13
N LYS A 202 19.33 0.33 -3.00
CA LYS A 202 18.49 1.52 -2.83
C LYS A 202 17.55 1.75 -4.03
N ASP A 203 17.90 1.26 -5.22
CA ASP A 203 17.05 1.40 -6.41
C ASP A 203 16.02 0.28 -6.54
N THR A 204 16.28 -0.89 -5.97
CA THR A 204 15.44 -2.08 -6.14
C THR A 204 14.57 -2.41 -4.92
N THR A 205 14.91 -1.89 -3.75
CA THR A 205 14.14 -2.14 -2.52
C THR A 205 12.73 -1.58 -2.58
N THR A 206 11.87 -2.18 -1.75
CA THR A 206 10.47 -1.83 -1.55
C THR A 206 10.13 -1.67 -0.07
N LEU A 207 11.15 -1.42 0.75
CA LEU A 207 11.09 -1.22 2.19
C LEU A 207 11.42 0.23 2.50
N TYR A 208 10.45 0.97 3.02
CA TYR A 208 10.53 2.41 3.19
C TYR A 208 10.08 2.84 4.59
N ALA A 209 10.76 3.84 5.15
CA ALA A 209 10.25 4.59 6.28
C ALA A 209 10.76 6.03 6.25
N SER A 210 9.83 6.97 6.30
CA SER A 210 10.13 8.37 6.58
C SER A 210 10.03 8.65 8.06
N ASP A 211 10.26 9.92 8.38
CA ASP A 211 9.94 10.58 9.62
C ASP A 211 8.44 10.47 10.04
N ARG A 212 7.53 10.09 9.15
CA ARG A 212 6.06 10.06 9.39
C ARG A 212 5.40 8.69 9.25
N ASP A 213 5.93 7.81 8.42
CA ASP A 213 5.28 6.54 8.12
C ASP A 213 6.27 5.47 7.68
N VAL A 214 5.76 4.24 7.64
CA VAL A 214 6.45 3.06 7.12
C VAL A 214 5.61 2.45 6.00
N PHE A 215 6.28 1.91 4.98
CA PHE A 215 5.68 1.13 3.92
C PHE A 215 6.61 -0.03 3.55
N LEU A 216 6.09 -1.24 3.43
CA LEU A 216 6.85 -2.40 2.95
C LEU A 216 6.03 -3.19 1.94
N PHE A 217 6.69 -3.70 0.90
CA PHE A 217 6.10 -4.62 -0.07
C PHE A 217 7.02 -5.82 -0.25
N LEU A 218 6.46 -7.03 -0.17
CA LEU A 218 7.19 -8.29 -0.30
C LEU A 218 6.39 -9.26 -1.20
N VAL A 219 7.10 -10.18 -1.82
CA VAL A 219 6.55 -11.18 -2.73
C VAL A 219 7.13 -12.57 -2.45
N ASP A 220 6.36 -13.58 -2.85
CA ASP A 220 6.83 -14.94 -3.09
C ASP A 220 6.91 -15.14 -4.61
N ASP A 221 7.98 -14.61 -5.21
CA ASP A 221 8.21 -14.65 -6.66
C ASP A 221 9.15 -15.77 -7.13
N THR A 222 9.48 -16.69 -6.21
CA THR A 222 10.28 -17.89 -6.49
C THR A 222 9.43 -19.16 -6.62
N HIS A 223 8.16 -19.10 -6.19
CA HIS A 223 7.19 -20.19 -6.29
C HIS A 223 6.02 -19.78 -7.19
N PRO A 224 6.16 -19.87 -8.52
CA PRO A 224 5.10 -19.49 -9.45
C PRO A 224 3.86 -20.38 -9.28
N ILE A 225 2.70 -19.77 -9.46
CA ILE A 225 1.38 -20.39 -9.46
C ILE A 225 0.88 -20.39 -10.89
N GLU A 226 0.72 -21.57 -11.48
CA GLU A 226 0.10 -21.72 -12.80
C GLU A 226 -1.43 -21.66 -12.67
N ALA A 227 -2.06 -20.69 -13.32
CA ALA A 227 -3.51 -20.54 -13.38
C ALA A 227 -4.03 -20.46 -14.82
N GLY A 228 -3.64 -21.45 -15.63
CA GLY A 228 -4.08 -21.62 -17.01
C GLY A 228 -2.95 -21.58 -18.02
N ARG A 229 -3.29 -21.33 -19.28
CA ARG A 229 -2.35 -21.22 -20.39
C ARG A 229 -2.54 -19.89 -21.12
N LEU A 230 -1.43 -19.36 -21.62
CA LEU A 230 -1.38 -18.23 -22.55
C LEU A 230 -1.73 -18.69 -23.99
N PRO A 231 -2.01 -17.78 -24.93
CA PRO A 231 -2.35 -18.12 -26.32
C PRO A 231 -1.26 -18.92 -27.03
N ASN A 232 0.00 -18.69 -26.68
CA ASN A 232 1.15 -19.42 -27.20
C ASN A 232 1.33 -20.82 -26.57
N GLY A 233 0.46 -21.23 -25.64
CA GLY A 233 0.51 -22.51 -24.95
C GLY A 233 1.41 -22.55 -23.71
N GLU A 234 2.11 -21.46 -23.38
CA GLU A 234 2.93 -21.36 -22.17
C GLU A 234 2.05 -21.28 -20.90
N PRO A 235 2.58 -21.67 -19.72
CA PRO A 235 1.88 -21.50 -18.45
C PRO A 235 1.53 -20.04 -18.16
N ASP A 236 0.31 -19.81 -17.69
CA ASP A 236 -0.12 -18.51 -17.21
C ASP A 236 0.28 -18.35 -15.73
N LEU A 237 1.37 -17.63 -15.47
CA LEU A 237 2.01 -17.58 -14.16
C LEU A 237 1.61 -16.37 -13.31
N PHE A 238 1.45 -16.65 -12.01
CA PHE A 238 1.17 -15.68 -10.95
C PHE A 238 2.10 -15.90 -9.75
N PHE A 239 2.32 -14.85 -8.99
CA PHE A 239 3.09 -14.83 -7.75
C PHE A 239 2.23 -14.26 -6.63
N ARG A 240 2.60 -14.48 -5.38
CA ARG A 240 1.93 -13.85 -4.24
C ARG A 240 2.63 -12.55 -3.90
N GLY A 241 1.87 -11.53 -3.55
CA GLY A 241 2.40 -10.27 -3.05
C GLY A 241 1.54 -9.71 -1.93
N PHE A 242 2.18 -9.01 -1.00
CA PHE A 242 1.47 -8.18 -0.04
C PHE A 242 2.29 -6.94 0.29
N TYR A 243 1.60 -5.85 0.62
CA TYR A 243 2.23 -4.69 1.22
C TYR A 243 1.50 -4.26 2.48
N ALA A 244 2.24 -3.64 3.40
CA ALA A 244 1.72 -3.09 4.63
C ALA A 244 2.25 -1.67 4.87
N TRP A 245 1.47 -0.86 5.56
CA TRP A 245 1.83 0.52 5.87
C TRP A 245 1.26 0.95 7.21
N ASN A 246 1.91 1.92 7.85
CA ASN A 246 1.46 2.51 9.10
C ASN A 246 1.98 3.95 9.23
N SER A 247 1.33 4.74 10.08
CA SER A 247 1.87 6.02 10.53
C SER A 247 1.61 6.22 12.01
N GLU A 248 2.68 6.43 12.77
CA GLU A 248 2.59 6.75 14.20
C GLU A 248 2.19 8.21 14.50
N VAL A 249 2.26 9.08 13.48
CA VAL A 249 1.93 10.52 13.56
C VAL A 249 0.61 10.88 12.87
N GLY A 250 -0.09 9.90 12.30
CA GLY A 250 -1.39 10.07 11.65
C GLY A 250 -1.34 10.64 10.23
N SER A 251 -0.24 10.43 9.49
CA SER A 251 -0.17 10.74 8.05
C SER A 251 -0.91 9.73 7.18
N LYS A 252 -1.04 8.49 7.66
CA LYS A 252 -1.72 7.38 7.01
C LYS A 252 -2.51 6.56 8.04
N THR A 253 -3.39 5.70 7.57
CA THR A 253 -3.95 4.61 8.40
C THR A 253 -2.89 3.52 8.57
N LEU A 254 -3.17 2.57 9.47
CA LEU A 254 -2.57 1.27 9.40
C LEU A 254 -3.29 0.45 8.34
N GLY A 255 -2.57 -0.32 7.53
CA GLY A 255 -3.22 -1.27 6.65
C GLY A 255 -2.31 -2.31 6.05
N ILE A 256 -2.95 -3.30 5.46
CA ILE A 256 -2.32 -4.38 4.73
C ILE A 256 -3.16 -4.70 3.51
N ALA A 257 -2.50 -4.96 2.39
CA ALA A 257 -3.13 -5.49 1.20
C ALA A 257 -2.38 -6.72 0.69
N SER A 258 -3.12 -7.74 0.26
CA SER A 258 -2.63 -8.99 -0.31
C SER A 258 -3.27 -9.23 -1.67
N PHE A 259 -2.51 -9.78 -2.61
CA PHE A 259 -2.92 -9.97 -3.99
C PHE A 259 -2.05 -11.02 -4.70
N TYR A 260 -2.50 -11.48 -5.86
CA TYR A 260 -1.64 -12.14 -6.83
C TYR A 260 -1.12 -11.11 -7.83
N LEU A 261 0.06 -11.34 -8.39
CA LEU A 261 0.65 -10.49 -9.41
C LEU A 261 1.41 -11.31 -10.44
N ARG A 262 1.73 -10.72 -11.58
CA ARG A 262 2.55 -11.38 -12.62
C ARG A 262 3.98 -10.90 -12.64
N ALA A 263 4.21 -9.61 -12.40
CA ALA A 263 5.56 -9.06 -12.40
C ALA A 263 5.64 -7.73 -11.65
N VAL A 264 6.87 -7.33 -11.33
CA VAL A 264 7.20 -6.01 -10.81
C VAL A 264 8.26 -5.40 -11.72
N CYS A 265 8.06 -4.19 -12.24
CA CYS A 265 9.08 -3.56 -13.09
C CYS A 265 10.09 -2.71 -12.31
N ALA A 266 11.14 -2.22 -12.98
CA ALA A 266 12.16 -1.36 -12.40
C ALA A 266 11.61 -0.15 -11.62
N ASN A 267 10.52 0.45 -12.10
CA ASN A 267 9.83 1.58 -11.45
C ASN A 267 8.89 1.14 -10.31
N ARG A 268 9.00 -0.10 -9.81
CA ARG A 268 8.14 -0.72 -8.79
C ARG A 268 6.63 -0.74 -9.11
N ASN A 269 6.26 -0.73 -10.39
CA ASN A 269 4.85 -0.98 -10.74
C ASN A 269 4.56 -2.46 -10.65
N ILE A 270 3.43 -2.81 -10.04
CA ILE A 270 2.90 -4.16 -10.00
C ILE A 270 2.05 -4.37 -11.25
N TRP A 271 2.31 -5.45 -11.96
CA TRP A 271 1.63 -5.81 -13.20
C TRP A 271 0.82 -7.10 -13.03
N GLY A 272 -0.37 -7.11 -13.61
CA GLY A 272 -1.29 -8.25 -13.53
C GLY A 272 -1.75 -8.55 -12.11
N SER A 273 -2.05 -7.50 -11.34
CA SER A 273 -2.62 -7.64 -10.01
C SER A 273 -4.01 -8.28 -10.10
N GLU A 274 -4.25 -9.32 -9.30
CA GLU A 274 -5.51 -10.08 -9.24
C GLU A 274 -5.88 -10.40 -7.79
N ASN A 275 -7.19 -10.56 -7.52
CA ASN A 275 -7.73 -10.87 -6.19
C ASN A 275 -7.18 -9.94 -5.07
N PHE A 276 -7.26 -8.63 -5.32
CA PHE A 276 -6.78 -7.62 -4.38
C PHE A 276 -7.69 -7.53 -3.14
N GLN A 277 -7.11 -7.76 -1.97
CA GLN A 277 -7.79 -7.72 -0.68
C GLN A 277 -7.06 -6.74 0.24
N GLU A 278 -7.79 -5.77 0.79
CA GLU A 278 -7.23 -4.73 1.65
C GLU A 278 -7.99 -4.65 2.98
N ILE A 279 -7.23 -4.52 4.06
CA ILE A 279 -7.73 -4.20 5.40
C ILE A 279 -7.06 -2.89 5.83
N SER A 280 -7.88 -1.91 6.20
CA SER A 280 -7.43 -0.59 6.66
C SER A 280 -8.02 -0.27 8.02
N ILE A 281 -7.16 -0.03 9.01
CA ILE A 281 -7.51 0.23 10.40
C ILE A 281 -7.22 1.69 10.72
N ARG A 282 -8.26 2.43 11.11
CA ARG A 282 -8.10 3.80 11.62
C ARG A 282 -7.41 3.78 12.99
N HIS A 283 -6.55 4.76 13.23
CA HIS A 283 -5.89 5.00 14.52
C HIS A 283 -6.85 5.53 15.59
N SER A 284 -7.82 4.72 16.02
CA SER A 284 -8.65 4.98 17.20
C SER A 284 -8.08 4.31 18.45
N LYS A 285 -8.64 4.58 19.63
CA LYS A 285 -8.17 4.11 20.93
C LYS A 285 -7.84 2.62 21.01
N PHE A 286 -8.60 1.77 20.30
CA PHE A 286 -8.43 0.31 20.26
C PHE A 286 -7.75 -0.19 18.97
N ALA A 287 -7.04 0.68 18.25
CA ALA A 287 -6.40 0.32 16.98
C ALA A 287 -5.35 -0.79 17.12
N ALA A 288 -4.53 -0.75 18.19
CA ALA A 288 -3.52 -1.78 18.45
C ALA A 288 -4.15 -3.17 18.68
N GLU A 289 -5.25 -3.23 19.42
CA GLU A 289 -6.01 -4.46 19.65
C GLU A 289 -6.60 -4.99 18.33
N ARG A 290 -7.26 -4.14 17.54
CA ARG A 290 -7.76 -4.53 16.21
C ARG A 290 -6.65 -5.01 15.28
N PHE A 291 -5.49 -4.38 15.29
CA PHE A 291 -4.34 -4.84 14.51
C PHE A 291 -3.91 -6.27 14.90
N ALA A 292 -3.80 -6.53 16.20
CA ALA A 292 -3.42 -7.84 16.72
C ALA A 292 -4.46 -8.93 16.41
N HIS A 293 -5.76 -8.58 16.40
CA HIS A 293 -6.85 -9.55 16.18
C HIS A 293 -7.26 -9.72 14.71
N GLU A 294 -7.10 -8.70 13.86
CA GLU A 294 -7.58 -8.74 12.48
C GLU A 294 -6.43 -8.84 11.47
N ALA A 295 -5.49 -7.88 11.50
CA ALA A 295 -4.50 -7.73 10.44
C ALA A 295 -3.35 -8.74 10.53
N ALA A 296 -2.80 -8.99 11.73
CA ALA A 296 -1.72 -9.96 11.88
C ALA A 296 -2.16 -11.41 11.56
N PRO A 297 -3.36 -11.87 12.00
CA PRO A 297 -3.91 -13.14 11.57
C PRO A 297 -4.25 -13.19 10.08
N ALA A 298 -4.76 -12.10 9.49
CA ALA A 298 -5.03 -12.05 8.05
C ALA A 298 -3.74 -12.21 7.21
N LEU A 299 -2.66 -11.53 7.59
CA LEU A 299 -1.36 -11.71 6.95
C LEU A 299 -0.84 -13.14 7.09
N THR A 300 -0.95 -13.72 8.29
CA THR A 300 -0.52 -15.10 8.55
C THR A 300 -1.34 -16.10 7.73
N SER A 301 -2.66 -15.89 7.65
CA SER A 301 -3.58 -16.70 6.86
C SER A 301 -3.22 -16.63 5.38
N PHE A 302 -3.04 -15.42 4.83
CA PHE A 302 -2.64 -15.24 3.43
C PHE A 302 -1.28 -15.89 3.15
N ALA A 303 -0.30 -15.65 4.01
CA ALA A 303 1.06 -16.15 3.83
C ALA A 303 1.14 -17.68 3.82
N ASN A 304 0.25 -18.35 4.54
CA ASN A 304 0.16 -19.81 4.60
C ASN A 304 -0.97 -20.38 3.72
N SER A 305 -1.72 -19.54 2.99
CA SER A 305 -2.89 -19.99 2.24
C SER A 305 -2.52 -20.76 0.98
N SER A 306 -3.31 -21.80 0.71
CA SER A 306 -3.23 -22.53 -0.55
C SER A 306 -3.75 -21.65 -1.70
N PRO A 307 -3.06 -21.60 -2.84
CA PRO A 307 -3.54 -20.86 -4.01
C PRO A 307 -4.67 -21.61 -4.74
N ALA A 308 -5.07 -22.80 -4.27
CA ALA A 308 -6.02 -23.67 -4.95
C ALA A 308 -7.37 -22.98 -5.24
N ALA A 309 -7.89 -22.17 -4.32
CA ALA A 309 -9.16 -21.44 -4.54
C ALA A 309 -9.02 -20.41 -5.67
N PHE A 310 -7.89 -19.68 -5.72
CA PHE A 310 -7.59 -18.75 -6.79
C PHE A 310 -7.47 -19.48 -8.13
N VAL A 311 -6.67 -20.55 -8.19
CA VAL A 311 -6.50 -21.37 -9.39
C VAL A 311 -7.84 -21.93 -9.88
N ALA A 312 -8.67 -22.45 -8.96
CA ALA A 312 -9.99 -22.96 -9.28
C ALA A 312 -10.92 -21.87 -9.85
N GLY A 313 -10.91 -20.67 -9.26
CA GLY A 313 -11.71 -19.54 -9.75
C GLY A 313 -11.30 -19.08 -11.15
N ILE A 314 -9.99 -18.93 -11.42
CA ILE A 314 -9.49 -18.59 -12.76
C ILE A 314 -9.83 -19.69 -13.77
N ARG A 315 -9.68 -20.96 -13.38
CA ARG A 315 -10.05 -22.10 -14.22
C ARG A 315 -11.54 -22.10 -14.56
N ALA A 316 -12.41 -21.92 -13.57
CA ALA A 316 -13.86 -21.85 -13.77
C ALA A 316 -14.25 -20.68 -14.70
N ALA A 317 -13.61 -19.52 -14.54
CA ALA A 317 -13.81 -18.37 -15.41
C ALA A 317 -13.39 -18.63 -16.87
N ARG A 318 -12.30 -19.37 -17.08
CA ARG A 318 -11.81 -19.76 -18.41
C ARG A 318 -12.70 -20.82 -19.07
N GLU A 319 -13.18 -21.80 -18.30
CA GLU A 319 -14.04 -22.89 -18.81
C GLU A 319 -15.49 -22.43 -19.07
N ARG A 320 -15.95 -21.34 -18.43
CA ARG A 320 -17.32 -20.84 -18.59
C ARG A 320 -17.49 -19.99 -19.84
N ILE A 321 -17.82 -20.65 -20.95
CA ILE A 321 -18.21 -20.03 -22.22
C ILE A 321 -19.59 -19.37 -22.10
N VAL A 322 -19.65 -18.08 -22.42
CA VAL A 322 -20.85 -17.23 -22.30
C VAL A 322 -21.24 -16.53 -23.60
N ALA A 323 -20.41 -16.62 -24.64
CA ALA A 323 -20.73 -16.14 -25.97
C ALA A 323 -20.07 -17.02 -27.04
N ARG A 324 -20.80 -17.39 -28.10
CA ARG A 324 -20.27 -18.18 -29.23
C ARG A 324 -20.22 -17.39 -30.53
N ASP A 325 -21.08 -16.40 -30.69
CA ASP A 325 -21.15 -15.54 -31.86
C ASP A 325 -21.14 -14.04 -31.49
N ASP A 326 -21.14 -13.17 -32.51
CA ASP A 326 -21.06 -11.72 -32.32
C ASP A 326 -22.30 -11.13 -31.64
N GLU A 327 -23.47 -11.73 -31.85
CA GLU A 327 -24.71 -11.28 -31.23
C GLU A 327 -24.70 -11.59 -29.73
N ASP A 328 -24.23 -12.77 -29.34
CA ASP A 328 -24.01 -13.16 -27.96
C ASP A 328 -23.03 -12.19 -27.26
N ARG A 329 -21.89 -11.89 -27.89
CA ARG A 329 -20.85 -11.00 -27.33
C ARG A 329 -21.40 -9.61 -27.05
N GLN A 330 -22.12 -9.06 -28.02
CA GLN A 330 -22.78 -7.76 -27.87
C GLN A 330 -23.81 -7.82 -26.75
N THR A 331 -24.71 -8.80 -26.78
CA THR A 331 -25.80 -8.94 -25.80
C THR A 331 -25.26 -9.11 -24.38
N PHE A 332 -24.18 -9.89 -24.22
CA PHE A 332 -23.56 -10.18 -22.93
C PHE A 332 -23.04 -8.92 -22.23
N LEU A 333 -22.31 -8.07 -22.96
CA LEU A 333 -21.78 -6.80 -22.43
C LEU A 333 -22.88 -5.75 -22.29
N ARG A 334 -23.80 -5.63 -23.26
CA ARG A 334 -24.90 -4.66 -23.20
C ARG A 334 -25.82 -4.87 -21.99
N ARG A 335 -26.16 -6.12 -21.66
CA ARG A 335 -26.94 -6.47 -20.45
C ARG A 335 -26.25 -6.09 -19.14
N ARG A 336 -24.93 -5.88 -19.16
CA ARG A 336 -24.11 -5.47 -18.01
C ARG A 336 -23.81 -3.97 -17.98
N GLY A 337 -24.53 -3.19 -18.78
CA GLY A 337 -24.47 -1.74 -18.75
C GLY A 337 -23.26 -1.14 -19.47
N PHE A 338 -22.67 -1.86 -20.43
CA PHE A 338 -21.65 -1.29 -21.33
C PHE A 338 -22.31 -0.57 -22.52
N SER A 339 -21.75 0.58 -22.90
CA SER A 339 -22.18 1.30 -24.11
C SER A 339 -21.79 0.52 -25.38
N LYS A 340 -22.32 0.93 -26.55
CA LYS A 340 -22.00 0.29 -27.84
C LYS A 340 -20.52 0.42 -28.14
N SER A 341 -19.99 1.62 -27.88
CA SER A 341 -18.59 1.94 -28.13
C SER A 341 -17.67 1.12 -27.22
N GLU A 342 -17.97 1.03 -25.93
CA GLU A 342 -17.18 0.19 -25.00
C GLU A 342 -17.26 -1.29 -25.35
N THR A 343 -18.45 -1.77 -25.73
CA THR A 343 -18.66 -3.17 -26.14
C THR A 343 -17.78 -3.53 -27.33
N ASN A 344 -17.81 -2.70 -28.38
CA ASN A 344 -16.97 -2.90 -29.56
C ASN A 344 -15.49 -2.86 -29.21
N LYS A 345 -15.07 -1.89 -28.40
CA LYS A 345 -13.67 -1.77 -27.96
C LYS A 345 -13.22 -2.98 -27.17
N ILE A 346 -14.00 -3.46 -26.21
CA ILE A 346 -13.67 -4.66 -25.42
C ILE A 346 -13.47 -5.87 -26.34
N ILE A 347 -14.39 -6.11 -27.27
CA ILE A 347 -14.31 -7.23 -28.21
C ILE A 347 -13.07 -7.10 -29.12
N GLU A 348 -12.83 -5.91 -29.65
CA GLU A 348 -11.68 -5.61 -30.53
C GLU A 348 -10.34 -5.75 -29.78
N THR A 349 -10.26 -5.26 -28.54
CA THR A 349 -9.09 -5.41 -27.68
C THR A 349 -8.78 -6.88 -27.44
N VAL A 350 -9.78 -7.69 -27.05
CA VAL A 350 -9.57 -9.13 -26.86
C VAL A 350 -9.15 -9.79 -28.17
N PHE A 351 -9.79 -9.46 -29.29
CA PHE A 351 -9.40 -10.00 -30.59
C PHE A 351 -7.96 -9.66 -30.97
N SER A 352 -7.53 -8.41 -30.71
CA SER A 352 -6.18 -7.95 -30.98
C SER A 352 -5.12 -8.61 -30.09
N GLU A 353 -5.44 -8.87 -28.81
CA GLU A 353 -4.50 -9.45 -27.85
C GLU A 353 -4.47 -10.99 -27.90
N GLU A 354 -5.62 -11.64 -28.09
CA GLU A 354 -5.76 -13.10 -28.07
C GLU A 354 -5.71 -13.75 -29.46
N GLY A 355 -5.84 -12.97 -30.54
CA GLY A 355 -5.99 -13.47 -31.90
C GLY A 355 -7.33 -14.17 -32.18
N ARG A 356 -8.28 -14.10 -31.23
CA ARG A 356 -9.63 -14.65 -31.32
C ARG A 356 -10.63 -13.79 -30.53
N PRO A 357 -11.92 -13.76 -30.90
CA PRO A 357 -12.90 -12.98 -30.17
C PRO A 357 -13.20 -13.59 -28.79
N PRO A 358 -13.72 -12.80 -27.82
CA PRO A 358 -14.03 -13.28 -26.48
C PRO A 358 -15.15 -14.32 -26.49
N GLU A 359 -14.97 -15.38 -25.70
CA GLU A 359 -15.97 -16.46 -25.56
C GLU A 359 -16.26 -16.78 -24.09
N SER A 360 -15.22 -16.78 -23.24
CA SER A 360 -15.30 -17.13 -21.82
C SER A 360 -15.50 -15.90 -20.92
N ILE A 361 -15.94 -16.12 -19.69
CA ILE A 361 -15.96 -15.07 -18.66
C ILE A 361 -14.56 -14.43 -18.52
N PHE A 362 -13.51 -15.25 -18.51
CA PHE A 362 -12.15 -14.76 -18.39
C PHE A 362 -11.76 -13.82 -19.55
N ASP A 363 -12.10 -14.16 -20.80
CA ASP A 363 -11.80 -13.29 -21.96
C ASP A 363 -12.45 -11.91 -21.82
N PHE A 364 -13.71 -11.87 -21.37
CA PHE A 364 -14.41 -10.60 -21.14
C PHE A 364 -13.81 -9.80 -19.99
N VAL A 365 -13.41 -10.46 -18.89
CA VAL A 365 -12.74 -9.79 -17.75
C VAL A 365 -11.45 -9.14 -18.24
N GLN A 366 -10.61 -9.87 -18.98
CA GLN A 366 -9.35 -9.35 -19.52
C GLN A 366 -9.60 -8.14 -20.43
N GLY A 367 -10.55 -8.24 -21.37
CA GLY A 367 -10.91 -7.11 -22.24
C GLY A 367 -11.42 -5.87 -21.51
N ILE A 368 -12.23 -6.05 -20.44
CA ILE A 368 -12.69 -4.92 -19.61
C ILE A 368 -11.51 -4.29 -18.87
N THR A 369 -10.63 -5.09 -18.27
CA THR A 369 -9.45 -4.59 -17.56
C THR A 369 -8.48 -3.88 -18.49
N ALA A 370 -8.28 -4.39 -19.70
CA ALA A 370 -7.46 -3.76 -20.74
C ALA A 370 -8.03 -2.39 -21.12
N LEU A 371 -9.34 -2.29 -21.38
CA LEU A 371 -10.00 -1.02 -21.66
C LEU A 371 -9.89 -0.03 -20.48
N ALA A 372 -9.91 -0.52 -19.24
CA ALA A 372 -9.78 0.31 -18.04
C ALA A 372 -8.40 0.99 -17.95
N ARG A 373 -7.33 0.29 -18.36
CA ARG A 373 -5.95 0.83 -18.35
C ARG A 373 -5.78 2.08 -19.21
N ASP A 374 -6.54 2.19 -20.29
CA ASP A 374 -6.50 3.34 -21.22
C ASP A 374 -7.32 4.55 -20.75
N LYS A 375 -8.03 4.43 -19.62
CA LYS A 375 -8.83 5.55 -19.08
C LYS A 375 -7.95 6.52 -18.30
N THR A 376 -7.99 7.78 -18.72
CA THR A 376 -7.34 8.89 -18.03
C THR A 376 -8.04 9.29 -16.73
N HIS A 377 -9.37 9.16 -16.68
CA HIS A 377 -10.18 9.51 -15.51
C HIS A 377 -10.30 8.34 -14.53
N GLN A 378 -9.89 8.57 -13.28
CA GLN A 378 -9.85 7.55 -12.24
C GLN A 378 -11.23 6.95 -11.93
N ASP A 379 -12.28 7.77 -11.87
CA ASP A 379 -13.64 7.28 -11.57
C ASP A 379 -14.14 6.30 -12.63
N THR A 380 -13.93 6.62 -13.91
CA THR A 380 -14.29 5.75 -15.04
C THR A 380 -13.49 4.45 -15.02
N ARG A 381 -12.20 4.52 -14.65
CA ARG A 381 -11.36 3.33 -14.51
C ARG A 381 -11.90 2.41 -13.41
N LEU A 382 -12.17 2.96 -12.21
CA LEU A 382 -12.69 2.21 -11.06
C LEU A 382 -14.05 1.57 -11.35
N GLU A 383 -14.91 2.23 -12.14
CA GLU A 383 -16.19 1.65 -12.55
C GLU A 383 -16.00 0.40 -13.42
N LEU A 384 -15.08 0.44 -14.39
CA LEU A 384 -14.76 -0.68 -15.27
C LEU A 384 -14.12 -1.83 -14.49
N GLU A 385 -13.13 -1.54 -13.65
CA GLU A 385 -12.47 -2.51 -12.75
C GLU A 385 -13.51 -3.18 -11.83
N GLY A 386 -14.44 -2.40 -11.26
CA GLY A 386 -15.54 -2.93 -10.45
C GLY A 386 -16.49 -3.86 -11.22
N LYS A 387 -16.78 -3.57 -12.50
CA LYS A 387 -17.57 -4.46 -13.37
C LYS A 387 -16.81 -5.75 -13.70
N ALA A 388 -15.52 -5.66 -14.00
CA ALA A 388 -14.67 -6.82 -14.26
C ALA A 388 -14.58 -7.75 -13.03
N ARG A 389 -14.38 -7.17 -11.84
CA ARG A 389 -14.36 -7.92 -10.57
C ARG A 389 -15.65 -8.70 -10.33
N LYS A 390 -16.81 -8.04 -10.43
CA LYS A 390 -18.12 -8.71 -10.26
C LYS A 390 -18.33 -9.83 -11.26
N LEU A 391 -17.80 -9.66 -12.47
CA LEU A 391 -17.90 -10.67 -13.52
C LEU A 391 -17.04 -11.90 -13.17
N LEU A 392 -15.81 -11.70 -12.70
CA LEU A 392 -14.93 -12.78 -12.26
C LEU A 392 -15.51 -13.52 -11.04
N GLU A 393 -16.02 -12.78 -10.05
CA GLU A 393 -16.68 -13.34 -8.84
C GLU A 393 -17.91 -14.19 -9.19
N SER A 394 -18.58 -13.92 -10.32
CA SER A 394 -19.75 -14.72 -10.75
C SER A 394 -19.40 -16.10 -11.31
N ALA A 395 -18.10 -16.35 -11.59
CA ALA A 395 -17.60 -17.61 -12.14
C ALA A 395 -17.04 -18.57 -11.07
N ALA A 396 -16.60 -18.02 -9.93
CA ALA A 396 -16.19 -18.76 -8.75
C ALA A 396 -17.43 -19.24 -7.98
#